data_AF-A0AAV6BXH1-F1
#
_entry.id   AF-A0AAV6BXH1-F1
#
_cell.length_a   1.000
_cell.length_b   1.000
_cell.length_c   1.000
_cell.angle_alpha   90.00
_cell.angle_beta   90.00
_cell.angle_gamma   90.00
#
_symmetry.space_group_name_H-M   'P 1'
#
loop_
_entity.id
_entity.type
_entity.pdbx_description
1 polymer ?
#
loop_
_entity_poly.entity_id
_entity_poly.type
_entity_poly.pdbx_seq_one_letter_code
_entity_poly.pdbx_strand_id
1 'polypeptide(L)'
;VPLPGMKRPNLVRWLAGILLVVLGTFVLAATRASETRRMVSSGDCTLSVLTAEPAATPPRGSVLILHGLVANGKLMDYYTRGFLNAGLRVIVPDFPGHGASPPPFSFERAEACGEQFLREGIRTGGIDPARTVILGHSLGGAIGLRIASRIPVAGVVALSPAPMLPVEGASPEALFYRAPERLPESSLILEGSSELPVMHRAAQALITLLPHGVAKFQVIPWASHSSLLFDAQALRASVDWTATALHLPTGSPLPNRAVYAGFAAGALGVLLLIGATVRLIPPLPQLTEPAPRLPALLPYVEIAAATTLAMLLVRFTGPLKLVAAYSADYLTTVVAASGCLLLLLNYRLLRRLGPYSLATSLSCALAGVLGSFLFFGWLRVSIASSGLSFARLWRMCVVFLGVIPICLAEELLLGPAGATAWARARRLAQGMLLRGVAWLILVAGVFHLHTRQVLLVIIVPYLAAFSLLQRLGVDLARRHTGSGLGAAFFGAILTAVFLVLVFPLT
;
A
#
# COMPACT_ATOMS: atom_id res chain seq x y z
N VAL A 1 -23.56 -19.89 -19.99
CA VAL A 1 -23.48 -21.37 -20.06
C VAL A 1 -22.52 -21.84 -18.99
N PRO A 2 -22.91 -22.70 -18.03
CA PRO A 2 -21.96 -23.21 -17.04
C PRO A 2 -20.88 -24.04 -17.75
N LEU A 3 -19.61 -23.81 -17.40
CA LEU A 3 -18.49 -24.63 -17.90
C LEU A 3 -18.74 -26.10 -17.51
N PRO A 4 -18.60 -27.05 -18.44
CA PRO A 4 -18.80 -28.47 -18.14
C PRO A 4 -17.88 -28.90 -16.98
N GLY A 5 -18.45 -29.54 -15.94
CA GLY A 5 -17.70 -30.07 -14.78
C GLY A 5 -17.73 -29.24 -13.48
N MET A 6 -18.40 -28.09 -13.45
CA MET A 6 -18.43 -27.25 -12.23
C MET A 6 -19.44 -27.76 -11.19
N LYS A 7 -18.95 -28.15 -10.00
CA LYS A 7 -19.81 -28.58 -8.87
C LYS A 7 -20.74 -27.43 -8.41
N ARG A 8 -22.00 -27.75 -8.08
CA ARG A 8 -23.04 -26.77 -7.62
C ARG A 8 -22.53 -25.74 -6.60
N PRO A 9 -21.79 -26.10 -5.52
CA PRO A 9 -21.29 -25.12 -4.54
C PRO A 9 -20.26 -24.13 -5.11
N ASN A 10 -19.52 -24.52 -6.16
CA ASN A 10 -18.57 -23.62 -6.82
C ASN A 10 -19.30 -22.66 -7.75
N LEU A 11 -20.35 -23.12 -8.44
CA LEU A 11 -21.20 -22.26 -9.26
C LEU A 11 -21.88 -21.16 -8.43
N VAL A 12 -22.40 -21.50 -7.24
CA VAL A 12 -23.00 -20.52 -6.31
C VAL A 12 -21.99 -19.44 -5.90
N ARG A 13 -20.74 -19.83 -5.56
CA ARG A 13 -19.68 -18.86 -5.21
C ARG A 13 -19.30 -17.97 -6.39
N TRP A 14 -19.25 -18.54 -7.60
CA TRP A 14 -19.01 -17.79 -8.83
C TRP A 14 -20.08 -16.73 -9.06
N LEU A 15 -21.36 -17.12 -9.03
CA LEU A 15 -22.50 -16.22 -9.24
C LEU A 15 -22.57 -15.14 -8.15
N ALA A 16 -22.39 -15.50 -6.89
CA ALA A 16 -22.32 -14.54 -5.78
C ALA A 16 -21.15 -13.58 -5.94
N GLY A 17 -19.98 -14.07 -6.38
CA GLY A 17 -18.81 -13.26 -6.66
C GLY A 17 -19.07 -12.21 -7.74
N ILE A 18 -19.66 -12.62 -8.87
CA ILE A 18 -20.06 -11.71 -9.96
C ILE A 18 -21.04 -10.67 -9.45
N LEU A 19 -22.10 -11.09 -8.75
CA LEU A 19 -23.13 -10.19 -8.24
C LEU A 19 -22.55 -9.11 -7.32
N LEU A 20 -21.65 -9.49 -6.40
CA LEU A 20 -20.99 -8.56 -5.49
C LEU A 20 -20.07 -7.57 -6.20
N VAL A 21 -19.35 -8.01 -7.25
CA VAL A 21 -18.55 -7.11 -8.09
C VAL A 21 -19.44 -6.12 -8.84
N VAL A 22 -20.55 -6.59 -9.42
CA VAL A 22 -21.51 -5.72 -10.13
C VAL A 22 -22.13 -4.70 -9.18
N LEU A 23 -22.62 -5.14 -8.02
CA LEU A 23 -23.20 -4.26 -7.01
C LEU A 23 -22.17 -3.24 -6.51
N GLY A 24 -20.95 -3.69 -6.21
CA GLY A 24 -19.86 -2.81 -5.80
C GLY A 24 -19.56 -1.76 -6.87
N THR A 25 -19.49 -2.17 -8.14
CA THR A 25 -19.25 -1.28 -9.28
C THR A 25 -20.36 -0.24 -9.42
N PHE A 26 -21.61 -0.65 -9.27
CA PHE A 26 -22.76 0.24 -9.33
C PHE A 26 -22.70 1.31 -8.23
N VAL A 27 -22.39 0.92 -6.99
CA VAL A 27 -22.23 1.85 -5.86
C VAL A 27 -21.06 2.82 -6.10
N LEU A 28 -19.92 2.34 -6.62
CA LEU A 28 -18.78 3.18 -6.94
C LEU A 28 -19.10 4.17 -8.08
N ALA A 29 -19.82 3.73 -9.11
CA ALA A 29 -20.23 4.59 -10.22
C ALA A 29 -21.19 5.70 -9.76
N ALA A 30 -22.15 5.37 -8.90
CA ALA A 30 -23.13 6.33 -8.35
C ALA A 30 -22.50 7.38 -7.42
N THR A 31 -21.29 7.14 -6.93
CA THR A 31 -20.58 8.02 -5.97
C THR A 31 -19.36 8.72 -6.57
N ARG A 32 -19.18 8.60 -7.90
CA ARG A 32 -17.99 9.09 -8.60
C ARG A 32 -18.11 10.58 -8.88
N ALA A 33 -17.06 11.33 -8.53
CA ALA A 33 -16.92 12.72 -8.94
C ALA A 33 -16.56 12.82 -10.43
N SER A 34 -16.83 13.98 -11.04
CA SER A 34 -16.32 14.31 -12.38
C SER A 34 -14.81 14.52 -12.30
N GLU A 35 -14.07 13.44 -12.49
CA GLU A 35 -12.61 13.38 -12.44
C GLU A 35 -12.05 13.24 -13.86
N THR A 36 -11.06 14.04 -14.20
CA THR A 36 -10.24 13.86 -15.40
C THR A 36 -8.81 13.56 -15.01
N ARG A 37 -8.14 12.70 -15.77
CA ARG A 37 -6.72 12.39 -15.56
C ARG A 37 -5.95 12.70 -16.82
N ARG A 38 -4.86 13.45 -16.69
CA ARG A 38 -4.00 13.86 -17.80
C ARG A 38 -2.53 13.72 -17.42
N MET A 39 -1.69 13.47 -18.41
CA MET A 39 -0.25 13.65 -18.23
C MET A 39 0.06 15.13 -18.39
N VAL A 40 0.74 15.71 -17.41
CA VAL A 40 1.20 17.11 -17.42
C VAL A 40 2.71 17.11 -17.31
N SER A 41 3.36 17.77 -18.27
CA SER A 41 4.81 17.92 -18.29
C SER A 41 5.17 19.34 -17.88
N SER A 42 6.02 19.45 -16.86
CA SER A 42 6.61 20.70 -16.39
C SER A 42 8.12 20.48 -16.33
N GLY A 43 8.84 20.95 -17.36
CA GLY A 43 10.25 20.60 -17.60
C GLY A 43 10.47 19.08 -17.64
N ASP A 44 11.41 18.57 -16.84
CA ASP A 44 11.75 17.14 -16.77
C ASP A 44 10.72 16.31 -15.98
N CYS A 45 9.72 16.94 -15.37
CA CYS A 45 8.70 16.29 -14.57
C CYS A 45 7.44 16.05 -15.38
N THR A 46 7.22 14.80 -15.79
CA THR A 46 5.97 14.36 -16.41
C THR A 46 5.14 13.58 -15.40
N LEU A 47 4.06 14.19 -14.90
CA LEU A 47 3.23 13.67 -13.83
C LEU A 47 1.83 13.29 -14.33
N SER A 48 1.26 12.22 -13.79
CA SER A 48 -0.16 11.93 -13.95
C SER A 48 -0.95 12.77 -12.95
N VAL A 49 -1.81 13.65 -13.45
CA VAL A 49 -2.57 14.59 -12.63
C VAL A 49 -4.04 14.25 -12.72
N LEU A 50 -4.65 14.03 -11.56
CA LEU A 50 -6.10 13.97 -11.41
C LEU A 50 -6.62 15.38 -11.14
N THR A 51 -7.59 15.82 -11.91
CA THR A 51 -8.31 17.08 -11.68
C THR A 51 -9.79 16.77 -11.53
N ALA A 52 -10.40 17.30 -10.48
CA ALA A 52 -11.83 17.17 -10.24
C ALA A 52 -12.46 18.55 -10.06
N GLU A 53 -13.64 18.72 -10.64
CA GLU A 53 -14.39 19.97 -10.64
C GLU A 53 -15.70 19.82 -9.86
N PRO A 54 -16.14 20.86 -9.12
CA PRO A 54 -17.44 20.85 -8.46
C PRO A 54 -18.58 20.87 -9.49
N ALA A 55 -19.72 20.24 -9.15
CA ALA A 55 -20.74 19.87 -10.13
C ALA A 55 -21.57 21.02 -10.73
N ALA A 56 -21.70 22.17 -10.06
CA ALA A 56 -22.72 23.17 -10.41
C ALA A 56 -22.31 24.65 -10.30
N THR A 57 -21.02 24.95 -10.14
CA THR A 57 -20.53 26.34 -10.04
C THR A 57 -19.09 26.47 -10.54
N PRO A 58 -18.68 27.64 -11.06
CA PRO A 58 -17.26 27.95 -11.20
C PRO A 58 -16.54 27.72 -9.86
N PRO A 59 -15.35 27.11 -9.85
CA PRO A 59 -14.61 26.86 -8.61
C PRO A 59 -14.38 28.14 -7.80
N ARG A 60 -14.66 28.09 -6.50
CA ARG A 60 -14.45 29.22 -5.57
C ARG A 60 -13.00 29.33 -5.09
N GLY A 61 -12.17 28.37 -5.46
CA GLY A 61 -10.74 28.26 -5.19
C GLY A 61 -10.28 26.87 -5.59
N SER A 62 -9.02 26.55 -5.32
CA SER A 62 -8.44 25.23 -5.58
C SER A 62 -7.73 24.64 -4.37
N VAL A 63 -7.64 23.31 -4.38
CA VAL A 63 -6.78 22.57 -3.46
C VAL A 63 -5.80 21.73 -4.27
N LEU A 64 -4.51 21.93 -4.05
CA LEU A 64 -3.45 21.05 -4.54
C LEU A 64 -3.17 19.99 -3.49
N ILE A 65 -3.52 18.73 -3.79
CA ILE A 65 -3.34 17.60 -2.87
C ILE A 65 -2.06 16.85 -3.22
N LEU A 66 -1.13 16.76 -2.27
CA LEU A 66 0.12 16.00 -2.37
C LEU A 66 0.02 14.73 -1.51
N HIS A 67 0.11 13.56 -2.13
CA HIS A 67 -0.11 12.28 -1.45
C HIS A 67 1.13 11.77 -0.69
N GLY A 68 0.96 10.83 0.25
CA GLY A 68 2.07 10.21 0.98
C GLY A 68 2.92 9.22 0.16
N LEU A 69 4.02 8.74 0.75
CA LEU A 69 4.82 7.65 0.19
C LEU A 69 3.96 6.38 0.10
N VAL A 70 4.10 5.59 -0.98
CA VAL A 70 3.26 4.40 -1.25
C VAL A 70 1.76 4.72 -1.49
N ALA A 71 1.37 6.00 -1.45
CA ALA A 71 0.04 6.44 -1.82
C ALA A 71 -0.04 6.85 -3.30
N ASN A 72 -1.20 7.37 -3.72
CA ASN A 72 -1.43 7.97 -5.03
C ASN A 72 -2.69 8.84 -4.96
N GLY A 73 -2.99 9.59 -6.02
CA GLY A 73 -4.12 10.52 -6.02
C GLY A 73 -5.48 9.88 -5.78
N LYS A 74 -5.68 8.59 -6.12
CA LYS A 74 -6.96 7.90 -5.85
C LYS A 74 -7.13 7.54 -4.38
N LEU A 75 -6.05 7.36 -3.61
CA LEU A 75 -6.14 7.21 -2.16
C LEU A 75 -6.57 8.52 -1.46
N MET A 76 -6.43 9.66 -2.13
CA MET A 76 -6.87 10.97 -1.63
C MET A 76 -8.33 11.30 -2.00
N ASP A 77 -9.09 10.34 -2.53
CA ASP A 77 -10.46 10.57 -3.04
C ASP A 77 -11.44 11.01 -1.95
N TYR A 78 -11.26 10.59 -0.69
CA TYR A 78 -12.09 11.08 0.42
C TYR A 78 -11.93 12.59 0.64
N TYR A 79 -10.69 13.09 0.59
CA TYR A 79 -10.40 14.52 0.67
C TYR A 79 -10.83 15.26 -0.60
N THR A 80 -10.60 14.66 -1.77
CA THR A 80 -11.07 15.19 -3.06
C THR A 80 -12.57 15.49 -3.01
N ARG A 81 -13.39 14.51 -2.62
CA ARG A 81 -14.84 14.70 -2.49
C ARG A 81 -15.23 15.72 -1.42
N GLY A 82 -14.51 15.79 -0.30
CA GLY A 82 -14.78 16.78 0.74
C GLY A 82 -14.60 18.20 0.24
N PHE A 83 -13.54 18.47 -0.52
CA PHE A 83 -13.30 19.78 -1.11
C PHE A 83 -14.22 20.10 -2.29
N LEU A 84 -14.60 19.11 -3.10
CA LEU A 84 -15.62 19.29 -4.14
C LEU A 84 -16.97 19.70 -3.54
N ASN A 85 -17.37 19.09 -2.41
CA ASN A 85 -18.56 19.49 -1.66
C ASN A 85 -18.47 20.92 -1.11
N ALA A 86 -17.27 21.44 -0.89
CA ALA A 86 -17.01 22.83 -0.52
C ALA A 86 -16.94 23.79 -1.72
N GLY A 87 -17.19 23.32 -2.94
CA GLY A 87 -17.16 24.12 -4.16
C GLY A 87 -15.76 24.47 -4.65
N LEU A 88 -14.75 23.69 -4.27
CA LEU A 88 -13.35 23.88 -4.66
C LEU A 88 -12.96 22.92 -5.78
N ARG A 89 -12.13 23.40 -6.71
CA ARG A 89 -11.41 22.54 -7.66
C ARG A 89 -10.35 21.75 -6.90
N VAL A 90 -10.15 20.49 -7.26
CA VAL A 90 -9.11 19.66 -6.66
C VAL A 90 -8.12 19.20 -7.72
N ILE A 91 -6.83 19.35 -7.44
CA ILE A 91 -5.72 18.96 -8.31
C ILE A 91 -4.83 18.00 -7.51
N VAL A 92 -4.61 16.79 -8.02
CA VAL A 92 -3.89 15.73 -7.32
C VAL A 92 -2.85 15.10 -8.27
N PRO A 93 -1.61 15.62 -8.32
CA PRO A 93 -0.53 14.98 -9.03
C PRO A 93 -0.08 13.69 -8.30
N ASP A 94 0.14 12.62 -9.07
CA ASP A 94 0.90 11.47 -8.58
C ASP A 94 2.40 11.82 -8.58
N PHE A 95 3.09 11.65 -7.46
CA PHE A 95 4.53 11.85 -7.38
C PHE A 95 5.31 10.91 -8.33
N PRO A 96 6.55 11.25 -8.72
CA PRO A 96 7.45 10.34 -9.42
C PRO A 96 7.46 8.93 -8.81
N GLY A 97 7.39 7.91 -9.66
CA GLY A 97 7.40 6.49 -9.29
C GLY A 97 6.08 5.96 -8.70
N HIS A 98 5.12 6.84 -8.45
CA HIS A 98 3.81 6.53 -7.88
C HIS A 98 2.70 6.59 -8.92
N GLY A 99 1.61 5.88 -8.66
CA GLY A 99 0.43 5.84 -9.52
C GLY A 99 0.81 5.58 -10.99
N ALA A 100 0.44 6.52 -11.85
CA ALA A 100 0.73 6.49 -13.28
C ALA A 100 1.88 7.43 -13.72
N SER A 101 2.59 8.09 -12.78
CA SER A 101 3.71 8.99 -13.10
C SER A 101 4.99 8.21 -13.46
N PRO A 102 5.51 8.33 -14.70
CA PRO A 102 6.67 7.56 -15.17
C PRO A 102 8.02 7.84 -14.50
N PRO A 103 8.39 9.10 -14.18
CA PRO A 103 9.73 9.39 -13.67
C PRO A 103 10.07 8.60 -12.41
N PRO A 104 11.34 8.18 -12.20
CA PRO A 104 11.71 7.39 -11.04
C PRO A 104 11.60 8.20 -9.74
N PHE A 105 11.24 7.55 -8.64
CA PHE A 105 11.12 8.17 -7.32
C PHE A 105 12.49 8.43 -6.69
N SER A 106 12.69 9.66 -6.23
CA SER A 106 13.56 9.99 -5.10
C SER A 106 12.85 11.06 -4.26
N PHE A 107 13.28 11.27 -3.01
CA PHE A 107 12.70 12.32 -2.17
C PHE A 107 12.91 13.71 -2.80
N GLU A 108 14.11 13.97 -3.29
CA GLU A 108 14.48 15.22 -3.96
C GLU A 108 13.66 15.44 -5.23
N ARG A 109 13.49 14.41 -6.06
CA ARG A 109 12.70 14.52 -7.28
C ARG A 109 11.22 14.71 -6.99
N ALA A 110 10.67 14.08 -5.95
CA ALA A 110 9.28 14.28 -5.55
C ALA A 110 9.02 15.74 -5.15
N GLU A 111 9.89 16.34 -4.33
CA GLU A 111 9.81 17.76 -3.98
C GLU A 111 9.97 18.66 -5.21
N ALA A 112 11.03 18.45 -6.01
CA ALA A 112 11.32 19.27 -7.18
C ALA A 112 10.18 19.25 -8.20
N CYS A 113 9.61 18.08 -8.49
CA CYS A 113 8.49 17.96 -9.42
C CYS A 113 7.20 18.56 -8.87
N GLY A 114 6.92 18.43 -7.57
CA GLY A 114 5.77 19.07 -6.94
C GLY A 114 5.86 20.61 -7.01
N GLU A 115 7.04 21.14 -6.72
CA GLU A 115 7.30 22.59 -6.80
C GLU A 115 7.20 23.10 -8.24
N GLN A 116 7.84 22.41 -9.18
CA GLN A 116 7.82 22.78 -10.59
C GLN A 116 6.41 22.73 -11.18
N PHE A 117 5.62 21.71 -10.83
CA PHE A 117 4.21 21.62 -11.23
C PHE A 117 3.41 22.83 -10.75
N LEU A 118 3.57 23.24 -9.49
CA LEU A 118 2.89 24.42 -8.95
C LEU A 118 3.34 25.70 -9.67
N ARG A 119 4.66 25.91 -9.83
CA ARG A 119 5.21 27.10 -10.53
C ARG A 119 4.68 27.21 -11.95
N GLU A 120 4.67 26.09 -12.68
CA GLU A 120 4.18 26.05 -14.06
C GLU A 120 2.66 26.29 -14.13
N GLY A 121 1.90 25.70 -13.21
CA GLY A 121 0.47 25.96 -13.09
C GLY A 121 0.16 27.44 -12.82
N ILE A 122 0.94 28.10 -11.98
CA ILE A 122 0.84 29.55 -11.73
C ILE A 122 1.19 30.34 -12.98
N ARG A 123 2.35 30.04 -13.60
CA ARG A 123 2.85 30.73 -14.80
C ARG A 123 1.89 30.67 -15.98
N THR A 124 1.18 29.55 -16.14
CA THR A 124 0.22 29.32 -17.23
C THR A 124 -1.21 29.78 -16.89
N GLY A 125 -1.44 30.29 -15.67
CA GLY A 125 -2.76 30.70 -15.21
C GLY A 125 -3.71 29.54 -14.87
N GLY A 126 -3.22 28.30 -14.86
CA GLY A 126 -4.00 27.12 -14.45
C GLY A 126 -4.24 27.03 -12.94
N ILE A 127 -3.39 27.69 -12.14
CA ILE A 127 -3.46 27.76 -10.68
C ILE A 127 -3.34 29.23 -10.25
N ASP A 128 -4.34 29.73 -9.52
CA ASP A 128 -4.24 31.00 -8.82
C ASP A 128 -3.69 30.74 -7.40
N PRO A 129 -2.44 31.14 -7.09
CA PRO A 129 -1.83 30.84 -5.80
C PRO A 129 -2.56 31.53 -4.63
N ALA A 130 -3.10 32.73 -4.83
CA ALA A 130 -3.85 33.46 -3.81
C ALA A 130 -5.19 32.81 -3.47
N ARG A 131 -5.67 31.89 -4.33
CA ARG A 131 -6.91 31.11 -4.14
C ARG A 131 -6.65 29.61 -4.09
N THR A 132 -5.43 29.20 -3.76
CA THR A 132 -5.05 27.78 -3.67
C THR A 132 -4.54 27.43 -2.29
N VAL A 133 -5.06 26.35 -1.71
CA VAL A 133 -4.51 25.73 -0.50
C VAL A 133 -3.77 24.45 -0.89
N ILE A 134 -2.62 24.20 -0.27
CA ILE A 134 -1.91 22.93 -0.42
C ILE A 134 -2.35 22.00 0.72
N LEU A 135 -2.86 20.82 0.40
CA LEU A 135 -3.06 19.76 1.37
C LEU A 135 -2.04 18.65 1.11
N GLY A 136 -1.33 18.20 2.14
CA GLY A 136 -0.32 17.16 2.00
C GLY A 136 -0.44 16.08 3.07
N HIS A 137 -0.29 14.81 2.70
CA HIS A 137 -0.20 13.69 3.65
C HIS A 137 1.22 13.14 3.75
N SER A 138 1.74 12.93 4.96
CA SER A 138 3.04 12.30 5.18
C SER A 138 4.16 12.98 4.36
N LEU A 139 4.77 12.25 3.42
CA LEU A 139 5.70 12.79 2.41
C LEU A 139 5.17 14.09 1.76
N GLY A 140 3.91 14.09 1.29
CA GLY A 140 3.28 15.24 0.68
C GLY A 140 3.02 16.39 1.65
N GLY A 141 2.84 16.11 2.95
CA GLY A 141 2.71 17.12 4.00
C GLY A 141 4.00 17.90 4.23
N ALA A 142 5.12 17.17 4.34
CA ALA A 142 6.45 17.76 4.43
C ALA A 142 6.79 18.59 3.18
N ILE A 143 6.56 18.03 1.98
CA ILE A 143 6.77 18.73 0.71
C ILE A 143 5.88 19.98 0.63
N GLY A 144 4.60 19.88 1.00
CA GLY A 144 3.66 21.00 0.94
C GLY A 144 4.07 22.19 1.81
N LEU A 145 4.48 21.94 3.06
CA LEU A 145 5.00 22.98 3.96
C LEU A 145 6.26 23.65 3.40
N ARG A 146 7.17 22.87 2.81
CA ARG A 146 8.42 23.37 2.20
C ARG A 146 8.17 24.16 0.93
N ILE A 147 7.26 23.71 0.06
CA ILE A 147 6.88 24.44 -1.17
C ILE A 147 6.24 25.77 -0.78
N ALA A 148 5.28 25.76 0.15
CA ALA A 148 4.56 26.96 0.56
C ALA A 148 5.44 27.99 1.29
N SER A 149 6.58 27.58 1.87
CA SER A 149 7.56 28.52 2.43
C SER A 149 8.37 29.25 1.34
N ARG A 150 8.29 28.82 0.07
CA ARG A 150 8.99 29.41 -1.08
C ARG A 150 8.03 30.00 -2.13
N ILE A 151 6.81 29.52 -2.16
CA ILE A 151 5.75 29.95 -3.08
C ILE A 151 4.53 30.33 -2.23
N PRO A 152 4.24 31.63 -2.07
CA PRO A 152 3.07 32.06 -1.32
C PRO A 152 1.79 31.46 -1.90
N VAL A 153 1.01 30.81 -1.04
CA VAL A 153 -0.31 30.22 -1.34
C VAL A 153 -1.29 30.64 -0.25
N ALA A 154 -2.60 30.47 -0.47
CA ALA A 154 -3.62 30.87 0.50
C ALA A 154 -3.49 30.16 1.87
N GLY A 155 -2.95 28.94 1.88
CA GLY A 155 -2.63 28.21 3.11
C GLY A 155 -2.15 26.79 2.87
N VAL A 156 -1.84 26.10 3.97
CA VAL A 156 -1.39 24.71 3.98
C VAL A 156 -2.13 23.89 5.03
N VAL A 157 -2.50 22.66 4.67
CA VAL A 157 -2.98 21.63 5.58
C VAL A 157 -2.04 20.43 5.49
N ALA A 158 -1.29 20.14 6.55
CA ALA A 158 -0.37 19.01 6.62
C ALA A 158 -0.95 17.91 7.51
N LEU A 159 -1.26 16.76 6.91
CA LEU A 159 -1.75 15.55 7.59
C LEU A 159 -0.57 14.65 7.93
N SER A 160 -0.25 14.50 9.21
CA SER A 160 0.88 13.73 9.75
C SER A 160 2.14 13.91 8.89
N PRO A 161 2.68 15.14 8.76
CA PRO A 161 3.81 15.42 7.87
C PRO A 161 5.01 14.54 8.21
N ALA A 162 5.74 14.09 7.19
CA ALA A 162 6.94 13.31 7.40
C ALA A 162 7.97 14.10 8.23
N PRO A 163 8.81 13.43 9.06
CA PRO A 163 9.73 14.13 9.96
C PRO A 163 10.71 15.05 9.22
N MET A 164 10.82 16.29 9.71
CA MET A 164 11.70 17.33 9.16
C MET A 164 12.64 17.96 10.18
N LEU A 165 12.42 17.68 11.47
CA LEU A 165 13.21 18.20 12.59
C LEU A 165 13.80 17.02 13.37
N PRO A 166 15.06 17.11 13.82
CA PRO A 166 15.64 16.11 14.70
C PRO A 166 14.90 16.10 16.03
N VAL A 167 14.49 14.91 16.47
CA VAL A 167 13.83 14.70 17.77
C VAL A 167 14.43 13.48 18.46
N GLU A 168 14.27 13.41 19.77
CA GLU A 168 14.75 12.27 20.55
C GLU A 168 14.16 10.95 20.02
N GLY A 169 15.02 9.96 19.81
CA GLY A 169 14.67 8.64 19.27
C GLY A 169 14.44 8.60 17.75
N ALA A 170 14.56 9.74 17.04
CA ALA A 170 14.65 9.72 15.58
C ALA A 170 16.08 9.45 15.14
N SER A 171 16.27 8.48 14.24
CA SER A 171 17.55 8.34 13.55
C SER A 171 17.68 9.45 12.50
N PRO A 172 18.89 9.95 12.18
CA PRO A 172 19.10 10.94 11.13
C PRO A 172 18.47 10.53 9.78
N GLU A 173 18.41 9.24 9.50
CA GLU A 173 17.83 8.66 8.29
C GLU A 173 16.30 8.70 8.24
N ALA A 174 15.63 9.00 9.35
CA ALA A 174 14.18 9.21 9.39
C ALA A 174 13.79 10.64 8.96
N LEU A 175 14.78 11.54 8.82
CA LEU A 175 14.60 12.90 8.34
C LEU A 175 14.75 12.93 6.81
N PHE A 176 13.62 12.80 6.11
CA PHE A 176 13.62 12.84 4.65
C PHE A 176 13.87 14.25 4.08
N TYR A 177 13.49 15.27 4.86
CA TYR A 177 13.68 16.67 4.50
C TYR A 177 14.16 17.46 5.71
N ARG A 178 14.65 18.67 5.46
CA ARG A 178 14.88 19.66 6.51
C ARG A 178 13.66 20.56 6.64
N ALA A 179 13.30 20.96 7.85
CA ALA A 179 12.23 21.94 8.02
C ALA A 179 12.64 23.30 7.44
N PRO A 180 11.69 24.11 6.93
CA PRO A 180 11.96 25.52 6.65
C PRO A 180 12.21 26.29 7.96
N GLU A 181 12.82 27.49 7.88
CA GLU A 181 13.07 28.33 9.05
C GLU A 181 11.77 28.80 9.73
N ARG A 182 10.72 29.04 8.93
CA ARG A 182 9.37 29.38 9.38
C ARG A 182 8.35 28.68 8.49
N LEU A 183 7.22 28.31 9.09
CA LEU A 183 6.09 27.77 8.33
C LEU A 183 5.24 28.90 7.71
N PRO A 184 4.47 28.62 6.65
CA PRO A 184 3.53 29.59 6.09
C PRO A 184 2.53 30.10 7.13
N GLU A 185 2.09 31.36 6.99
CA GLU A 185 1.20 32.02 7.97
C GLU A 185 -0.08 31.22 8.24
N SER A 186 -0.78 30.80 7.17
CA SER A 186 -1.95 29.93 7.28
C SER A 186 -1.53 28.46 7.19
N SER A 187 -1.12 27.87 8.31
CA SER A 187 -0.74 26.45 8.39
C SER A 187 -1.58 25.68 9.42
N LEU A 188 -2.23 24.60 8.98
CA LEU A 188 -2.84 23.61 9.86
C LEU A 188 -2.02 22.32 9.83
N ILE A 189 -1.55 21.87 10.98
CA ILE A 189 -0.94 20.55 11.15
C ILE A 189 -1.93 19.66 11.89
N LEU A 190 -2.33 18.57 11.23
CA LEU A 190 -3.18 17.52 11.81
C LEU A 190 -2.35 16.28 12.07
N GLU A 191 -2.54 15.63 13.20
CA GLU A 191 -1.85 14.40 13.56
C GLU A 191 -2.80 13.39 14.19
N GLY A 192 -2.56 12.09 13.98
CA GLY A 192 -3.31 11.03 14.64
C GLY A 192 -2.77 10.73 16.04
N SER A 193 -3.64 10.49 17.03
CA SER A 193 -3.20 10.15 18.39
C SER A 193 -2.51 8.78 18.51
N SER A 194 -2.65 7.92 17.50
CA SER A 194 -2.06 6.57 17.44
C SER A 194 -0.86 6.51 16.49
N GLU A 195 -0.17 7.64 16.31
CA GLU A 195 1.09 7.72 15.58
C GLU A 195 2.24 7.01 16.30
N LEU A 196 3.28 6.68 15.54
CA LEU A 196 4.53 6.24 16.16
C LEU A 196 5.07 7.39 17.05
N PRO A 197 5.59 7.11 18.26
CA PRO A 197 6.03 8.17 19.18
C PRO A 197 7.05 9.14 18.58
N VAL A 198 7.91 8.64 17.69
CA VAL A 198 8.89 9.47 16.96
C VAL A 198 8.25 10.42 15.95
N MET A 199 7.18 9.98 15.27
CA MET A 199 6.41 10.81 14.35
C MET A 199 5.66 11.89 15.13
N HIS A 200 5.06 11.52 16.26
CA HIS A 200 4.41 12.44 17.19
C HIS A 200 5.31 13.58 17.65
N ARG A 201 6.50 13.25 18.16
CA ARG A 201 7.46 14.27 18.56
C ARG A 201 7.91 15.15 17.39
N ALA A 202 8.13 14.55 16.22
CA ALA A 202 8.55 15.30 15.03
C ALA A 202 7.47 16.29 14.55
N ALA A 203 6.21 15.90 14.57
CA ALA A 203 5.10 16.78 14.22
C ALA A 203 4.88 17.88 15.27
N GLN A 204 4.97 17.55 16.57
CA GLN A 204 4.90 18.53 17.65
C GLN A 204 6.03 19.56 17.59
N ALA A 205 7.24 19.15 17.21
CA ALA A 205 8.37 20.07 17.08
C ALA A 205 8.11 21.19 16.05
N LEU A 206 7.26 20.94 15.04
CA LEU A 206 6.87 21.96 14.06
C LEU A 206 6.07 23.12 14.68
N ILE A 207 5.48 22.95 15.86
CA ILE A 207 4.78 24.03 16.59
C ILE A 207 5.71 25.22 16.83
N THR A 208 7.01 24.95 17.07
CA THR A 208 8.02 25.99 17.29
C THR A 208 8.28 26.87 16.07
N LEU A 209 7.88 26.40 14.88
CA LEU A 209 8.02 27.10 13.61
C LEU A 209 6.72 27.76 13.15
N LEU A 210 5.62 27.57 13.89
CA LEU A 210 4.31 28.16 13.56
C LEU A 210 4.32 29.65 13.90
N PRO A 211 3.89 30.52 12.98
CA PRO A 211 3.66 31.93 13.28
C PRO A 211 2.48 32.10 14.24
N HIS A 212 2.57 33.09 15.12
CA HIS A 212 1.54 33.37 16.13
C HIS A 212 0.19 33.74 15.49
N GLY A 213 -0.90 33.12 15.97
CA GLY A 213 -2.29 33.56 15.73
C GLY A 213 -2.97 33.06 14.45
N VAL A 214 -2.24 32.60 13.44
CA VAL A 214 -2.81 32.23 12.12
C VAL A 214 -2.58 30.75 11.76
N ALA A 215 -1.79 30.04 12.55
CA ALA A 215 -1.46 28.63 12.36
C ALA A 215 -1.92 27.76 13.54
N LYS A 216 -2.20 26.48 13.29
CA LYS A 216 -2.79 25.57 14.28
C LYS A 216 -2.17 24.18 14.21
N PHE A 217 -1.94 23.57 15.38
CA PHE A 217 -1.66 22.15 15.53
C PHE A 217 -2.84 21.47 16.21
N GLN A 218 -3.28 20.32 15.70
CA GLN A 218 -4.41 19.57 16.26
C GLN A 218 -4.20 18.06 16.14
N VAL A 219 -4.44 17.37 17.26
CA VAL A 219 -4.44 15.90 17.32
C VAL A 219 -5.86 15.37 17.11
N ILE A 220 -5.98 14.36 16.26
CA ILE A 220 -7.21 13.63 15.94
C ILE A 220 -7.23 12.33 16.76
N PRO A 221 -8.19 12.17 17.68
CA PRO A 221 -8.30 10.98 18.52
C PRO A 221 -8.50 9.70 17.71
N TRP A 222 -7.87 8.62 18.15
CA TRP A 222 -7.99 7.26 17.59
C TRP A 222 -7.53 7.11 16.12
N ALA A 223 -6.93 8.15 15.55
CA ALA A 223 -6.40 8.09 14.20
C ALA A 223 -4.92 7.63 14.22
N SER A 224 -4.57 6.76 13.28
CA SER A 224 -3.19 6.38 12.96
C SER A 224 -2.69 7.17 11.75
N HIS A 225 -1.40 6.98 11.41
CA HIS A 225 -0.75 7.61 10.26
C HIS A 225 -1.54 7.53 8.95
N SER A 226 -2.20 6.39 8.72
CA SER A 226 -2.96 6.16 7.49
C SER A 226 -4.46 6.32 7.66
N SER A 227 -5.02 6.10 8.86
CA SER A 227 -6.47 6.22 9.05
C SER A 227 -6.95 7.66 8.98
N LEU A 228 -6.08 8.66 9.18
CA LEU A 228 -6.36 10.08 8.94
C LEU A 228 -6.89 10.35 7.52
N LEU A 229 -6.48 9.55 6.53
CA LEU A 229 -6.96 9.68 5.15
C LEU A 229 -8.46 9.38 5.00
N PHE A 230 -9.06 8.75 6.00
CA PHE A 230 -10.47 8.32 6.01
C PHE A 230 -11.25 8.87 7.21
N ASP A 231 -10.61 9.70 8.04
CA ASP A 231 -11.20 10.23 9.27
C ASP A 231 -12.09 11.46 8.99
N ALA A 232 -13.30 11.47 9.55
CA ALA A 232 -14.25 12.56 9.34
C ALA A 232 -13.88 13.85 10.07
N GLN A 233 -13.26 13.76 11.24
CA GLN A 233 -12.82 14.94 12.00
C GLN A 233 -11.62 15.59 11.32
N ALA A 234 -10.68 14.77 10.84
CA ALA A 234 -9.53 15.25 10.06
C ALA A 234 -9.98 15.94 8.77
N LEU A 235 -10.90 15.33 8.03
CA LEU A 235 -11.46 15.94 6.81
C LEU A 235 -12.20 17.24 7.12
N ARG A 236 -13.07 17.25 8.16
CA ARG A 236 -13.80 18.44 8.60
C ARG A 236 -12.85 19.59 8.91
N ALA A 237 -11.84 19.35 9.75
CA ALA A 237 -10.85 20.35 10.11
C ALA A 237 -10.10 20.88 8.88
N SER A 238 -9.74 19.99 7.94
CA SER A 238 -9.05 20.36 6.71
C SER A 238 -9.91 21.25 5.79
N VAL A 239 -11.18 20.89 5.60
CA VAL A 239 -12.14 21.65 4.79
C VAL A 239 -12.45 23.01 5.42
N ASP A 240 -12.71 23.05 6.73
CA ASP A 240 -13.06 24.31 7.42
C ASP A 240 -11.86 25.26 7.49
N TRP A 241 -10.64 24.74 7.68
CA TRP A 241 -9.42 25.55 7.60
C TRP A 241 -9.22 26.13 6.19
N THR A 242 -9.38 25.29 5.17
CA THR A 242 -9.26 25.70 3.76
C THR A 242 -10.30 26.76 3.41
N ALA A 243 -11.55 26.58 3.85
CA ALA A 243 -12.60 27.57 3.65
C ALA A 243 -12.27 28.90 4.32
N THR A 244 -11.75 28.87 5.56
CA THR A 244 -11.32 30.08 6.28
C THR A 244 -10.19 30.80 5.54
N ALA A 245 -9.16 30.07 5.10
CA ALA A 245 -8.02 30.61 4.35
C ALA A 245 -8.43 31.24 3.01
N LEU A 246 -9.54 30.79 2.41
CA LEU A 246 -10.09 31.30 1.16
C LEU A 246 -11.25 32.29 1.35
N HIS A 247 -11.55 32.69 2.59
CA HIS A 247 -12.69 33.54 2.95
C HIS A 247 -14.06 33.00 2.45
N LEU A 248 -14.26 31.69 2.63
CA LEU A 248 -15.46 30.96 2.26
C LEU A 248 -16.22 30.46 3.51
N PRO A 249 -17.53 30.19 3.41
CA PRO A 249 -18.29 29.56 4.50
C PRO A 249 -17.74 28.18 4.88
N THR A 250 -17.66 27.92 6.18
CA THR A 250 -17.30 26.61 6.74
C THR A 250 -18.52 25.68 6.82
N GLY A 251 -18.33 24.41 7.20
CA GLY A 251 -19.45 23.50 7.46
C GLY A 251 -19.97 22.74 6.23
N SER A 252 -19.18 22.64 5.16
CA SER A 252 -19.55 21.90 3.94
C SER A 252 -19.88 20.42 4.22
N PRO A 253 -20.84 19.79 3.53
CA PRO A 253 -21.24 18.41 3.85
C PRO A 253 -20.09 17.41 3.63
N LEU A 254 -19.98 16.41 4.53
CA LEU A 254 -18.99 15.34 4.36
C LEU A 254 -19.35 14.41 3.19
N PRO A 255 -18.36 13.76 2.56
CA PRO A 255 -18.61 12.79 1.51
C PRO A 255 -19.41 11.58 1.99
N ASN A 256 -20.25 11.04 1.09
CA ASN A 256 -20.97 9.79 1.33
C ASN A 256 -19.98 8.62 1.47
N ARG A 257 -20.16 7.82 2.52
CA ARG A 257 -19.33 6.64 2.84
C ARG A 257 -19.73 5.36 2.09
N ALA A 258 -20.80 5.38 1.29
CA ALA A 258 -21.26 4.25 0.48
C ALA A 258 -20.15 3.69 -0.44
N VAL A 259 -19.19 4.51 -0.84
CA VAL A 259 -17.99 4.11 -1.60
C VAL A 259 -17.27 2.94 -0.93
N TYR A 260 -17.11 2.97 0.40
CA TYR A 260 -16.38 1.91 1.12
C TYR A 260 -17.18 0.60 1.15
N ALA A 261 -18.51 0.69 1.22
CA ALA A 261 -19.37 -0.48 1.08
C ALA A 261 -19.28 -1.06 -0.34
N GLY A 262 -19.26 -0.20 -1.37
CA GLY A 262 -19.03 -0.61 -2.74
C GLY A 262 -17.68 -1.31 -2.91
N PHE A 263 -16.60 -0.70 -2.40
CA PHE A 263 -15.25 -1.28 -2.36
C PHE A 263 -15.22 -2.66 -1.68
N ALA A 264 -15.79 -2.77 -0.47
CA ALA A 264 -15.79 -4.01 0.30
C ALA A 264 -16.59 -5.12 -0.40
N ALA A 265 -17.76 -4.78 -0.96
CA ALA A 265 -18.59 -5.72 -1.71
C ALA A 265 -17.82 -6.29 -2.90
N GLY A 266 -17.25 -5.44 -3.77
CA GLY A 266 -16.51 -5.95 -4.93
C GLY A 266 -15.20 -6.64 -4.56
N ALA A 267 -14.51 -6.23 -3.49
CA ALA A 267 -13.32 -6.93 -3.00
C ALA A 267 -13.67 -8.34 -2.53
N LEU A 268 -14.75 -8.49 -1.76
CA LEU A 268 -15.30 -9.80 -1.38
C LEU A 268 -15.70 -10.62 -2.61
N GLY A 269 -16.36 -9.99 -3.58
CA GLY A 269 -16.74 -10.61 -4.84
C GLY A 269 -15.54 -11.18 -5.60
N VAL A 270 -14.47 -10.39 -5.75
CA VAL A 270 -13.22 -10.86 -6.37
C VAL A 270 -12.59 -12.00 -5.59
N LEU A 271 -12.53 -11.93 -4.25
CA LEU A 271 -11.98 -13.02 -3.44
C LEU A 271 -12.75 -14.34 -3.64
N LEU A 272 -14.08 -14.28 -3.81
CA LEU A 272 -14.89 -15.44 -4.15
C LEU A 272 -14.54 -16.00 -5.54
N LEU A 273 -14.34 -15.13 -6.55
CA LEU A 273 -13.96 -15.53 -7.91
C LEU A 273 -12.58 -16.18 -7.96
N ILE A 274 -11.60 -15.61 -7.25
CA ILE A 274 -10.25 -16.19 -7.11
C ILE A 274 -10.36 -17.58 -6.49
N GLY A 275 -11.07 -17.68 -5.36
CA GLY A 275 -11.24 -18.95 -4.67
C GLY A 275 -11.98 -19.99 -5.52
N ALA A 276 -12.91 -19.57 -6.37
CA ALA A 276 -13.62 -20.47 -7.25
C ALA A 276 -12.76 -20.91 -8.45
N THR A 277 -11.88 -20.04 -8.96
CA THR A 277 -10.91 -20.35 -10.01
C THR A 277 -9.87 -21.38 -9.54
N VAL A 278 -9.33 -21.22 -8.33
CA VAL A 278 -8.42 -22.21 -7.73
C VAL A 278 -9.06 -23.59 -7.61
N ARG A 279 -10.39 -23.64 -7.41
CA ARG A 279 -11.15 -24.90 -7.30
C ARG A 279 -11.48 -25.59 -8.63
N LEU A 280 -11.02 -25.04 -9.75
CA LEU A 280 -11.07 -25.69 -11.06
C LEU A 280 -9.81 -26.52 -11.34
N ILE A 281 -8.75 -26.34 -10.54
CA ILE A 281 -7.48 -27.05 -10.72
C ILE A 281 -7.64 -28.49 -10.23
N PRO A 282 -7.37 -29.51 -11.05
CA PRO A 282 -7.51 -30.91 -10.64
C PRO A 282 -6.66 -31.26 -9.41
N PRO A 283 -7.22 -31.97 -8.41
CA PRO A 283 -6.46 -32.44 -7.25
C PRO A 283 -5.47 -33.53 -7.65
N LEU A 284 -4.31 -33.55 -7.00
CA LEU A 284 -3.36 -34.65 -7.11
C LEU A 284 -3.68 -35.76 -6.11
N PRO A 285 -3.30 -37.02 -6.40
CA PRO A 285 -3.42 -38.13 -5.45
C PRO A 285 -2.69 -37.82 -4.14
N GLN A 286 -3.32 -38.13 -3.01
CA GLN A 286 -2.67 -37.96 -1.70
C GLN A 286 -1.52 -38.96 -1.55
N LEU A 287 -0.38 -38.48 -1.08
CA LEU A 287 0.72 -39.35 -0.67
C LEU A 287 0.34 -40.01 0.67
N THR A 288 0.48 -41.33 0.75
CA THR A 288 0.13 -42.15 1.91
C THR A 288 1.18 -42.12 3.02
N GLU A 289 2.40 -41.65 2.75
CA GLU A 289 3.44 -41.63 3.77
C GLU A 289 3.27 -40.48 4.77
N PRO A 290 3.25 -40.76 6.08
CA PRO A 290 3.23 -39.73 7.10
C PRO A 290 4.56 -38.97 7.07
N ALA A 291 4.50 -37.67 6.76
CA ALA A 291 5.67 -36.81 6.87
C ALA A 291 6.18 -36.77 8.32
N PRO A 292 7.51 -36.79 8.56
CA PRO A 292 8.07 -36.68 9.91
C PRO A 292 7.55 -35.39 10.57
N ARG A 293 7.29 -35.39 11.88
CA ARG A 293 6.83 -34.17 12.58
C ARG A 293 8.03 -33.35 13.01
N LEU A 294 7.98 -32.03 12.81
CA LEU A 294 8.97 -31.12 13.39
C LEU A 294 8.65 -30.86 14.87
N PRO A 295 9.67 -30.63 15.71
CA PRO A 295 9.47 -30.07 17.04
C PRO A 295 8.67 -28.77 16.96
N ALA A 296 7.76 -28.55 17.91
CA ALA A 296 6.77 -27.46 17.82
C ALA A 296 7.39 -26.06 17.70
N LEU A 297 8.56 -25.83 18.32
CA LEU A 297 9.22 -24.52 18.35
C LEU A 297 10.25 -24.32 17.23
N LEU A 298 10.76 -25.41 16.63
CA LEU A 298 11.87 -25.36 15.69
C LEU A 298 11.63 -24.43 14.49
N PRO A 299 10.45 -24.45 13.81
CA PRO A 299 10.19 -23.54 12.69
C PRO A 299 10.31 -22.06 13.03
N TYR A 300 9.94 -21.66 14.25
CA TYR A 300 10.00 -20.27 14.69
C TYR A 300 11.43 -19.83 15.01
N VAL A 301 12.23 -20.74 15.57
CA VAL A 301 13.67 -20.50 15.79
C VAL A 301 14.40 -20.39 14.46
N GLU A 302 14.13 -21.29 13.52
CA GLU A 302 14.76 -21.28 12.20
C GLU A 302 14.41 -20.03 11.40
N ILE A 303 13.14 -19.62 11.34
CA ILE A 303 12.76 -18.40 10.62
C ILE A 303 13.36 -17.16 11.28
N ALA A 304 13.48 -17.15 12.61
CA ALA A 304 14.10 -16.06 13.33
C ALA A 304 15.60 -15.96 12.99
N ALA A 305 16.32 -17.08 13.08
CA ALA A 305 17.75 -17.14 12.78
C ALA A 305 18.03 -16.81 11.31
N ALA A 306 17.28 -17.40 10.37
CA ALA A 306 17.43 -17.15 8.94
C ALA A 306 17.17 -15.69 8.58
N THR A 307 16.10 -15.09 9.12
CA THR A 307 15.77 -13.67 8.86
C THR A 307 16.80 -12.73 9.46
N THR A 308 17.30 -13.03 10.66
CA THR A 308 18.37 -12.24 11.29
C THR A 308 19.65 -12.31 10.46
N LEU A 309 20.07 -13.51 10.07
CA LEU A 309 21.28 -13.70 9.27
C LEU A 309 21.17 -13.03 7.89
N ALA A 310 20.03 -13.20 7.21
CA ALA A 310 19.76 -12.55 5.94
C ALA A 310 19.82 -11.02 6.05
N MET A 311 19.23 -10.47 7.11
CA MET A 311 19.25 -9.03 7.37
C MET A 311 20.66 -8.50 7.65
N LEU A 312 21.45 -9.23 8.44
CA LEU A 312 22.85 -8.90 8.71
C LEU A 312 23.68 -8.96 7.41
N LEU A 313 23.50 -9.99 6.59
CA LEU A 313 24.16 -10.10 5.29
C LEU A 313 23.85 -8.89 4.41
N VAL A 314 22.56 -8.56 4.24
CA VAL A 314 22.12 -7.40 3.45
C VAL A 314 22.61 -6.07 4.02
N ARG A 315 22.82 -5.98 5.34
CA ARG A 315 23.41 -4.78 5.96
C ARG A 315 24.84 -4.52 5.50
N PHE A 316 25.62 -5.58 5.25
CA PHE A 316 27.01 -5.49 4.80
C PHE A 316 27.15 -5.46 3.27
N THR A 317 26.36 -6.25 2.54
CA THR A 317 26.46 -6.31 1.07
C THR A 317 25.62 -5.26 0.35
N GLY A 318 24.64 -4.68 1.06
CA GLY A 318 23.58 -3.89 0.45
C GLY A 318 22.51 -4.78 -0.20
N PRO A 319 21.30 -4.23 -0.47
CA PRO A 319 20.25 -4.94 -1.19
C PRO A 319 20.56 -5.05 -2.68
N LEU A 320 20.11 -6.14 -3.31
CA LEU A 320 20.18 -6.29 -4.75
C LEU A 320 19.19 -5.31 -5.40
N LYS A 321 19.71 -4.34 -6.16
CA LYS A 321 18.91 -3.29 -6.83
C LYS A 321 18.27 -3.77 -8.14
N LEU A 322 17.73 -4.99 -8.15
CA LEU A 322 17.17 -5.62 -9.34
C LEU A 322 15.68 -5.31 -9.53
N VAL A 323 14.97 -4.97 -8.45
CA VAL A 323 13.57 -4.56 -8.48
C VAL A 323 13.47 -3.08 -8.85
N ALA A 324 14.46 -2.26 -8.50
CA ALA A 324 14.45 -0.81 -8.73
C ALA A 324 13.13 -0.19 -8.25
N ALA A 325 12.83 -0.47 -6.98
CA ALA A 325 11.67 0.03 -6.28
C ALA A 325 12.01 0.26 -4.80
N TYR A 326 11.63 1.44 -4.29
CA TYR A 326 11.99 1.89 -2.95
C TYR A 326 11.51 0.89 -1.90
N SER A 327 12.39 0.48 -0.99
CA SER A 327 12.18 -0.59 0.01
C SER A 327 11.86 -1.99 -0.51
N ALA A 328 11.33 -2.15 -1.71
CA ALA A 328 11.06 -3.45 -2.33
C ALA A 328 12.36 -4.20 -2.66
N ASP A 329 13.42 -3.52 -3.09
CA ASP A 329 14.75 -4.15 -3.29
C ASP A 329 15.27 -4.78 -1.99
N TYR A 330 15.20 -4.04 -0.89
CA TYR A 330 15.61 -4.52 0.43
C TYR A 330 14.77 -5.71 0.89
N LEU A 331 13.44 -5.55 0.88
CA LEU A 331 12.54 -6.60 1.35
C LEU A 331 12.68 -7.87 0.52
N THR A 332 12.75 -7.75 -0.81
CA THR A 332 12.92 -8.90 -1.71
C THR A 332 14.25 -9.60 -1.46
N THR A 333 15.34 -8.85 -1.25
CA THR A 333 16.66 -9.44 -0.98
C THR A 333 16.69 -10.19 0.34
N VAL A 334 16.17 -9.60 1.43
CA VAL A 334 16.13 -10.25 2.74
C VAL A 334 15.24 -11.48 2.69
N VAL A 335 14.05 -11.37 2.09
CA VAL A 335 13.11 -12.49 1.96
C VAL A 335 13.72 -13.65 1.14
N ALA A 336 14.42 -13.34 0.05
CA ALA A 336 15.10 -14.33 -0.77
C ALA A 336 16.18 -15.06 0.02
N ALA A 337 17.06 -14.31 0.69
CA ALA A 337 18.13 -14.87 1.51
C ALA A 337 17.58 -15.72 2.66
N SER A 338 16.57 -15.24 3.39
CA SER A 338 15.89 -16.01 4.44
C SER A 338 15.30 -17.32 3.91
N GLY A 339 14.61 -17.26 2.76
CA GLY A 339 14.02 -18.42 2.13
C GLY A 339 15.07 -19.45 1.71
N CYS A 340 16.16 -19.02 1.06
CA CYS A 340 17.26 -19.89 0.69
C CYS A 340 17.91 -20.57 1.91
N LEU A 341 18.18 -19.82 2.98
CA LEU A 341 18.71 -20.37 4.23
C LEU A 341 17.79 -21.42 4.84
N LEU A 342 16.47 -21.15 4.88
CA LEU A 342 15.50 -22.12 5.40
C LEU A 342 15.41 -23.38 4.54
N LEU A 343 15.46 -23.25 3.21
CA LEU A 343 15.49 -24.39 2.30
C LEU A 343 16.76 -25.23 2.46
N LEU A 344 17.91 -24.58 2.67
CA LEU A 344 19.18 -25.27 2.96
C LEU A 344 19.12 -26.01 4.29
N LEU A 345 18.58 -25.40 5.35
CA LEU A 345 18.42 -26.06 6.66
C LEU A 345 17.46 -27.25 6.59
N ASN A 346 16.41 -27.14 5.77
CA ASN A 346 15.33 -28.11 5.69
C ASN A 346 15.33 -28.95 4.40
N TYR A 347 16.47 -29.08 3.71
CA TYR A 347 16.54 -29.74 2.40
C TYR A 347 16.01 -31.19 2.42
N ARG A 348 16.20 -31.90 3.54
CA ARG A 348 15.70 -33.28 3.74
C ARG A 348 14.17 -33.37 3.74
N LEU A 349 13.49 -32.26 4.04
CA LEU A 349 12.04 -32.17 4.07
C LEU A 349 11.42 -31.82 2.72
N LEU A 350 12.23 -31.59 1.66
CA LEU A 350 11.74 -31.18 0.34
C LEU A 350 10.59 -32.06 -0.17
N ARG A 351 10.64 -33.38 0.12
CA ARG A 351 9.57 -34.35 -0.21
C ARG A 351 8.17 -33.93 0.27
N ARG A 352 8.05 -33.11 1.32
CA ARG A 352 6.77 -32.59 1.84
C ARG A 352 6.06 -31.63 0.88
N LEU A 353 6.76 -31.07 -0.11
CA LEU A 353 6.14 -30.23 -1.15
C LEU A 353 5.33 -31.04 -2.15
N GLY A 354 5.55 -32.35 -2.21
CA GLY A 354 4.79 -33.27 -3.05
C GLY A 354 3.30 -33.35 -2.64
N PRO A 355 2.48 -34.01 -3.48
CA PRO A 355 2.80 -34.54 -4.80
C PRO A 355 3.20 -33.46 -5.83
N TYR A 356 4.02 -33.85 -6.80
CA TYR A 356 4.56 -32.96 -7.83
C TYR A 356 3.86 -33.16 -9.16
N SER A 357 3.41 -32.05 -9.75
CA SER A 357 2.95 -31.99 -11.13
C SER A 357 3.26 -30.62 -11.69
N LEU A 358 3.92 -30.59 -12.84
CA LEU A 358 4.20 -29.35 -13.54
C LEU A 358 2.89 -28.66 -13.95
N ALA A 359 1.93 -29.42 -14.50
CA ALA A 359 0.63 -28.90 -14.92
C ALA A 359 -0.14 -28.27 -13.76
N THR A 360 -0.17 -28.92 -12.59
CA THR A 360 -0.81 -28.37 -11.38
C THR A 360 -0.10 -27.13 -10.88
N SER A 361 1.23 -27.13 -10.87
CA SER A 361 2.03 -25.97 -10.44
C SER A 361 1.82 -24.76 -11.36
N LEU A 362 1.83 -24.98 -12.68
CA LEU A 362 1.54 -23.94 -13.68
C LEU A 362 0.08 -23.45 -13.59
N SER A 363 -0.88 -24.35 -13.32
CA SER A 363 -2.27 -23.96 -13.13
C SER A 363 -2.46 -23.10 -11.88
N CYS A 364 -1.79 -23.44 -10.78
CA CYS A 364 -1.76 -22.61 -9.58
C CYS A 364 -1.10 -21.25 -9.85
N ALA A 365 0.02 -21.23 -10.57
CA ALA A 365 0.67 -20.00 -10.96
C ALA A 365 -0.28 -19.10 -11.79
N LEU A 366 -0.91 -19.66 -12.82
CA LEU A 366 -1.89 -18.98 -13.66
C LEU A 366 -3.07 -18.45 -12.85
N ALA A 367 -3.62 -19.25 -11.92
CA ALA A 367 -4.69 -18.80 -11.04
C ALA A 367 -4.24 -17.63 -10.14
N GLY A 368 -3.00 -17.61 -9.68
CA GLY A 368 -2.40 -16.50 -8.95
C GLY A 368 -2.29 -15.24 -9.81
N VAL A 369 -1.85 -15.38 -11.07
CA VAL A 369 -1.76 -14.28 -12.04
C VAL A 369 -3.15 -13.70 -12.31
N LEU A 370 -4.10 -14.53 -12.73
CA LEU A 370 -5.47 -14.11 -13.04
C LEU A 370 -6.15 -13.49 -11.81
N GLY A 371 -5.98 -14.09 -10.64
CA GLY A 371 -6.53 -13.57 -9.40
C GLY A 371 -5.94 -12.22 -9.02
N SER A 372 -4.63 -12.04 -9.22
CA SER A 372 -3.98 -10.74 -9.04
C SER A 372 -4.57 -9.72 -10.01
N PHE A 373 -4.70 -10.03 -11.30
CA PHE A 373 -5.29 -9.12 -12.29
C PHE A 373 -6.74 -8.72 -11.94
N LEU A 374 -7.55 -9.66 -11.47
CA LEU A 374 -8.92 -9.37 -11.02
C LEU A 374 -8.92 -8.43 -9.81
N PHE A 375 -8.09 -8.74 -8.80
CA PHE A 375 -8.03 -7.93 -7.58
C PHE A 375 -7.47 -6.54 -7.85
N PHE A 376 -6.42 -6.43 -8.65
CA PHE A 376 -5.85 -5.13 -9.02
C PHE A 376 -6.75 -4.36 -9.98
N GLY A 377 -7.46 -5.03 -10.88
CA GLY A 377 -8.53 -4.41 -11.67
C GLY A 377 -9.58 -3.78 -10.77
N TRP A 378 -9.98 -4.48 -9.70
CA TRP A 378 -10.89 -3.94 -8.70
C TRP A 378 -10.29 -2.76 -7.92
N LEU A 379 -9.04 -2.86 -7.45
CA LEU A 379 -8.37 -1.74 -6.80
C LEU A 379 -8.30 -0.52 -7.71
N ARG A 380 -8.04 -0.70 -9.00
CA ARG A 380 -7.93 0.38 -9.99
C ARG A 380 -9.24 1.16 -10.18
N VAL A 381 -10.37 0.46 -10.12
CA VAL A 381 -11.70 1.10 -10.24
C VAL A 381 -12.10 1.81 -8.95
N SER A 382 -11.55 1.38 -7.80
CA SER A 382 -12.00 1.83 -6.48
C SER A 382 -11.06 2.83 -5.80
N ILE A 383 -9.82 2.43 -5.49
CA ILE A 383 -8.94 3.16 -4.55
C ILE A 383 -7.49 3.35 -5.02
N ALA A 384 -7.05 2.66 -6.08
CA ALA A 384 -5.69 2.75 -6.61
C ALA A 384 -5.68 3.32 -8.02
N SER A 385 -4.63 4.06 -8.39
CA SER A 385 -4.40 4.52 -9.77
C SER A 385 -3.27 3.78 -10.47
N SER A 386 -2.48 2.99 -9.72
CA SER A 386 -1.37 2.20 -10.24
C SER A 386 -1.87 1.08 -11.16
N GLY A 387 -1.50 1.15 -12.44
CA GLY A 387 -1.66 0.03 -13.38
C GLY A 387 -0.42 -0.88 -13.41
N LEU A 388 -0.57 -2.10 -13.92
CA LEU A 388 0.55 -2.95 -14.29
C LEU A 388 1.17 -2.44 -15.58
N SER A 389 2.01 -1.39 -15.46
CA SER A 389 2.84 -0.94 -16.57
C SER A 389 3.83 -2.03 -16.97
N PHE A 390 4.36 -1.97 -18.19
CA PHE A 390 5.41 -2.88 -18.64
C PHE A 390 6.61 -2.89 -17.67
N ALA A 391 6.98 -1.71 -17.14
CA ALA A 391 8.04 -1.57 -16.14
C ALA A 391 7.74 -2.35 -14.84
N ARG A 392 6.47 -2.39 -14.38
CA ARG A 392 6.07 -3.17 -13.19
C ARG A 392 5.96 -4.66 -13.50
N LEU A 393 5.53 -5.03 -14.71
CA LEU A 393 5.43 -6.44 -15.13
C LEU A 393 6.79 -7.14 -15.18
N TRP A 394 7.83 -6.51 -15.73
CA TRP A 394 9.17 -7.09 -15.69
C TRP A 394 9.70 -7.26 -14.26
N ARG A 395 9.53 -6.24 -13.42
CA ARG A 395 9.94 -6.28 -11.99
C ARG A 395 9.21 -7.37 -11.22
N MET A 396 7.96 -7.67 -11.59
CA MET A 396 7.19 -8.78 -11.00
C MET A 396 7.93 -10.10 -11.16
N CYS A 397 8.58 -10.35 -12.30
CA CYS A 397 9.35 -11.57 -12.53
C CYS A 397 10.56 -11.66 -11.57
N VAL A 398 11.27 -10.55 -11.36
CA VAL A 398 12.41 -10.49 -10.44
C VAL A 398 11.95 -10.75 -9.00
N VAL A 399 10.88 -10.08 -8.56
CA VAL A 399 10.34 -10.27 -7.21
C VAL A 399 9.80 -11.68 -7.02
N PHE A 400 9.13 -12.24 -8.02
CA PHE A 400 8.65 -13.62 -8.00
C PHE A 400 9.80 -14.60 -7.74
N LEU A 401 10.90 -14.48 -8.48
CA LEU A 401 12.08 -15.32 -8.27
C LEU A 401 12.68 -15.14 -6.86
N GLY A 402 12.70 -13.92 -6.34
CA GLY A 402 13.17 -13.64 -4.98
C GLY A 402 12.26 -14.19 -3.88
N VAL A 403 10.95 -14.28 -4.10
CA VAL A 403 9.98 -14.68 -3.06
C VAL A 403 9.65 -16.18 -3.10
N ILE A 404 9.86 -16.87 -4.22
CA ILE A 404 9.66 -18.34 -4.29
C ILE A 404 10.35 -19.09 -3.14
N PRO A 405 11.64 -18.84 -2.81
CA PRO A 405 12.33 -19.58 -1.76
C PRO A 405 11.61 -19.51 -0.40
N ILE A 406 11.13 -18.34 0.01
CA ILE A 406 10.43 -18.21 1.30
C ILE A 406 9.05 -18.88 1.27
N CYS A 407 8.34 -18.83 0.14
CA CYS A 407 7.04 -19.46 0.00
C CYS A 407 7.16 -20.99 0.03
N LEU A 408 8.22 -21.54 -0.56
CA LEU A 408 8.54 -22.96 -0.48
C LEU A 408 8.91 -23.35 0.96
N ALA A 409 9.78 -22.59 1.60
CA ALA A 409 10.17 -22.82 3.00
C ALA A 409 8.95 -22.79 3.94
N GLU A 410 8.04 -21.82 3.78
CA GLU A 410 6.81 -21.75 4.57
C GLU A 410 5.93 -23.00 4.37
N GLU A 411 5.76 -23.48 3.13
CA GLU A 411 5.00 -24.71 2.88
C GLU A 411 5.66 -25.98 3.43
N LEU A 412 6.99 -26.03 3.48
CA LEU A 412 7.75 -27.11 4.10
C LEU A 412 7.55 -27.16 5.62
N LEU A 413 7.66 -26.00 6.27
CA LEU A 413 7.57 -25.84 7.71
C LEU A 413 6.13 -26.11 8.20
N LEU A 414 5.12 -25.62 7.47
CA LEU A 414 3.72 -25.83 7.81
C LEU A 414 3.20 -27.22 7.46
N GLY A 415 3.81 -27.89 6.46
CA GLY A 415 3.45 -29.24 6.06
C GLY A 415 2.09 -29.35 5.33
N PRO A 416 1.50 -30.56 5.29
CA PRO A 416 0.26 -30.82 4.56
C PRO A 416 -0.92 -30.07 5.16
N ALA A 417 -1.95 -29.85 4.35
CA ALA A 417 -3.15 -29.19 4.86
C ALA A 417 -4.02 -30.16 5.68
N GLY A 418 -4.52 -29.67 6.81
CA GLY A 418 -5.38 -30.45 7.70
C GLY A 418 -6.78 -30.72 7.13
N ALA A 419 -7.31 -31.92 7.40
CA ALA A 419 -8.65 -32.33 6.98
C ALA A 419 -9.78 -31.68 7.80
N THR A 420 -9.53 -31.40 9.09
CA THR A 420 -10.55 -30.84 10.00
C THR A 420 -10.53 -29.32 10.04
N ALA A 421 -11.63 -28.70 10.46
CA ALA A 421 -11.70 -27.23 10.65
C ALA A 421 -10.61 -26.74 11.62
N TRP A 422 -10.41 -27.43 12.74
CA TRP A 422 -9.38 -27.10 13.72
C TRP A 422 -7.96 -27.17 13.15
N ALA A 423 -7.63 -28.24 12.42
CA ALA A 423 -6.31 -28.38 11.81
C ALA A 423 -6.03 -27.28 10.77
N ARG A 424 -7.07 -26.83 10.04
CA ARG A 424 -6.99 -25.70 9.11
C ARG A 424 -6.75 -24.38 9.84
N ALA A 425 -7.47 -24.12 10.92
CA ALA A 425 -7.28 -22.91 11.74
C ALA A 425 -5.89 -22.88 12.37
N ARG A 426 -5.42 -24.01 12.90
CA ARG A 426 -4.08 -24.16 13.46
C ARG A 426 -2.99 -23.88 12.42
N ARG A 427 -3.10 -24.44 11.22
CA ARG A 427 -2.13 -24.19 10.14
C ARG A 427 -2.06 -22.71 9.76
N LEU A 428 -3.21 -22.05 9.62
CA LEU A 428 -3.29 -20.62 9.36
C LEU A 428 -2.60 -19.82 10.47
N ALA A 429 -2.91 -20.11 11.73
CA ALA A 429 -2.29 -19.45 12.88
C ALA A 429 -0.76 -19.63 12.91
N GLN A 430 -0.27 -20.84 12.63
CA GLN A 430 1.17 -21.12 12.53
C GLN A 430 1.83 -20.31 11.40
N GLY A 431 1.19 -20.22 10.22
CA GLY A 431 1.69 -19.40 9.11
C GLY A 431 1.74 -17.90 9.46
N MET A 432 0.70 -17.40 10.13
CA MET A 432 0.69 -16.01 10.63
C MET A 432 1.76 -15.77 11.69
N LEU A 433 2.02 -16.73 12.57
CA LEU A 433 3.07 -16.61 13.57
C LEU A 433 4.47 -16.64 12.95
N LEU A 434 4.74 -17.52 11.97
CA LEU A 434 6.00 -17.53 11.21
C LEU A 434 6.29 -16.16 10.59
N ARG A 435 5.29 -15.61 9.88
CA ARG A 435 5.42 -14.28 9.27
C ARG A 435 5.55 -13.17 10.31
N GLY A 436 4.82 -13.27 11.42
CA GLY A 436 4.92 -12.34 12.54
C GLY A 436 6.32 -12.29 13.13
N VAL A 437 6.96 -13.45 13.34
CA VAL A 437 8.35 -13.55 13.81
C VAL A 437 9.32 -12.90 12.82
N ALA A 438 9.25 -13.26 11.54
CA ALA A 438 10.08 -12.65 10.50
C ALA A 438 9.91 -11.12 10.45
N TRP A 439 8.67 -10.66 10.61
CA TRP A 439 8.34 -9.26 10.57
C TRP A 439 8.83 -8.47 11.78
N LEU A 440 8.70 -9.02 12.99
CA LEU A 440 9.26 -8.42 14.20
C LEU A 440 10.78 -8.21 14.08
N ILE A 441 11.48 -9.17 13.46
CA ILE A 441 12.92 -9.06 13.21
C ILE A 441 13.23 -7.97 12.19
N LEU A 442 12.46 -7.90 11.10
CA LEU A 442 12.61 -6.83 10.10
C LEU A 442 12.40 -5.44 10.73
N VAL A 443 11.36 -5.28 11.55
CA VAL A 443 11.07 -4.03 12.26
C VAL A 443 12.19 -3.71 13.26
N ALA A 444 12.63 -4.68 14.06
CA ALA A 444 13.76 -4.50 14.99
C ALA A 444 15.03 -4.09 14.22
N GLY A 445 15.29 -4.67 13.06
CA GLY A 445 16.37 -4.30 12.18
C GLY A 445 16.34 -2.86 11.68
N VAL A 446 15.14 -2.34 11.37
CA VAL A 446 15.00 -0.92 10.97
C VAL A 446 15.52 0.00 12.06
N PHE A 447 15.20 -0.27 13.32
CA PHE A 447 15.58 0.57 14.45
C PHE A 447 17.01 0.32 14.95
N HIS A 448 17.46 -0.93 14.99
CA HIS A 448 18.78 -1.29 15.55
C HIS A 448 19.92 -1.31 14.53
N LEU A 449 19.63 -1.58 13.26
CA LEU A 449 20.64 -1.63 12.19
C LEU A 449 20.59 -0.41 11.26
N HIS A 450 19.65 0.52 11.50
CA HIS A 450 19.45 1.76 10.74
C HIS A 450 19.36 1.52 9.22
N THR A 451 18.55 0.54 8.80
CA THR A 451 18.47 0.09 7.40
C THR A 451 17.81 1.10 6.44
N ARG A 452 17.33 2.24 6.96
CA ARG A 452 16.58 3.29 6.22
C ARG A 452 15.24 2.82 5.66
N GLN A 453 14.67 1.74 6.20
CA GLN A 453 13.43 1.13 5.71
C GLN A 453 12.22 1.44 6.60
N VAL A 454 12.12 2.66 7.13
CA VAL A 454 11.00 3.05 8.02
C VAL A 454 9.62 2.89 7.37
N LEU A 455 9.56 2.95 6.03
CA LEU A 455 8.35 2.64 5.27
C LEU A 455 7.80 1.25 5.63
N LEU A 456 8.66 0.25 5.85
CA LEU A 456 8.24 -1.09 6.26
C LEU A 456 7.45 -1.03 7.58
N VAL A 457 7.84 -0.19 8.53
CA VAL A 457 7.12 -0.02 9.80
C VAL A 457 5.75 0.65 9.58
N ILE A 458 5.68 1.65 8.72
CA ILE A 458 4.43 2.39 8.49
C ILE A 458 3.37 1.51 7.80
N ILE A 459 3.79 0.60 6.92
CA ILE A 459 2.86 -0.25 6.15
C ILE A 459 2.50 -1.57 6.84
N VAL A 460 2.89 -1.79 8.10
CA VAL A 460 2.60 -3.03 8.86
C VAL A 460 1.12 -3.44 8.76
N PRO A 461 0.13 -2.56 8.96
CA PRO A 461 -1.28 -2.97 8.93
C PRO A 461 -1.71 -3.52 7.55
N TYR A 462 -1.21 -2.92 6.48
CA TYR A 462 -1.50 -3.36 5.11
C TYR A 462 -0.84 -4.69 4.79
N LEU A 463 0.41 -4.89 5.22
CA LEU A 463 1.12 -6.15 5.07
C LEU A 463 0.47 -7.27 5.89
N ALA A 464 -0.03 -6.97 7.09
CA ALA A 464 -0.75 -7.95 7.91
C ALA A 464 -2.06 -8.39 7.23
N ALA A 465 -2.85 -7.43 6.72
CA ALA A 465 -4.07 -7.72 5.98
C ALA A 465 -3.80 -8.51 4.69
N PHE A 466 -2.81 -8.10 3.91
CA PHE A 466 -2.36 -8.83 2.72
C PHE A 466 -1.90 -10.24 3.08
N SER A 467 -1.06 -10.38 4.10
CA SER A 467 -0.53 -11.66 4.56
C SER A 467 -1.64 -12.64 4.94
N LEU A 468 -2.66 -12.18 5.67
CA LEU A 468 -3.82 -13.00 6.01
C LEU A 468 -4.59 -13.48 4.77
N LEU A 469 -4.96 -12.55 3.88
CA LEU A 469 -5.70 -12.87 2.66
C LEU A 469 -4.91 -13.80 1.73
N GLN A 470 -3.63 -13.50 1.54
CA GLN A 470 -2.71 -14.31 0.74
C GLN A 470 -2.59 -15.72 1.35
N ARG A 471 -2.40 -15.85 2.67
CA ARG A 471 -2.27 -17.15 3.34
C ARG A 471 -3.54 -17.99 3.24
N LEU A 472 -4.72 -17.37 3.36
CA LEU A 472 -6.01 -18.02 3.14
C LEU A 472 -6.13 -18.58 1.72
N GLY A 473 -5.67 -17.82 0.72
CA GLY A 473 -5.61 -18.25 -0.68
C GLY A 473 -4.62 -19.39 -0.92
N VAL A 474 -3.41 -19.31 -0.36
CA VAL A 474 -2.39 -20.36 -0.48
C VAL A 474 -2.86 -21.65 0.22
N ASP A 475 -3.48 -21.57 1.40
CA ASP A 475 -4.06 -22.72 2.08
C ASP A 475 -5.21 -23.34 1.29
N LEU A 476 -6.00 -22.52 0.59
CA LEU A 476 -7.01 -23.03 -0.32
C LEU A 476 -6.36 -23.81 -1.48
N ALA A 477 -5.33 -23.26 -2.12
CA ALA A 477 -4.61 -23.93 -3.20
C ALA A 477 -3.98 -25.24 -2.72
N ARG A 478 -3.30 -25.23 -1.57
CA ARG A 478 -2.69 -26.42 -0.96
C ARG A 478 -3.72 -27.49 -0.62
N ARG A 479 -4.85 -27.12 0.00
CA ARG A 479 -5.94 -28.06 0.35
C ARG A 479 -6.59 -28.67 -0.88
N HIS A 480 -6.81 -27.87 -1.91
CA HIS A 480 -7.56 -28.31 -3.07
C HIS A 480 -6.71 -29.17 -3.99
N THR A 481 -5.47 -28.75 -4.25
CA THR A 481 -4.60 -29.45 -5.21
C THR A 481 -3.77 -30.55 -4.57
N GLY A 482 -3.56 -30.49 -3.26
CA GLY A 482 -2.58 -31.32 -2.56
C GLY A 482 -1.13 -30.88 -2.78
N SER A 483 -0.82 -29.98 -3.71
CA SER A 483 0.56 -29.62 -4.08
C SER A 483 1.11 -28.46 -3.24
N GLY A 484 2.24 -28.67 -2.57
CA GLY A 484 2.95 -27.65 -1.80
C GLY A 484 3.71 -26.71 -2.72
N LEU A 485 4.30 -27.27 -3.79
CA LEU A 485 4.93 -26.49 -4.85
C LEU A 485 3.93 -25.54 -5.54
N GLY A 486 2.77 -26.06 -5.95
CA GLY A 486 1.73 -25.24 -6.57
C GLY A 486 1.20 -24.14 -5.64
N ALA A 487 1.01 -24.45 -4.36
CA ALA A 487 0.61 -23.45 -3.36
C ALA A 487 1.69 -22.36 -3.19
N ALA A 488 2.97 -22.74 -3.08
CA ALA A 488 4.07 -21.79 -2.98
C ALA A 488 4.15 -20.86 -4.19
N PHE A 489 3.98 -21.38 -5.42
CA PHE A 489 3.96 -20.56 -6.63
C PHE A 489 2.78 -19.59 -6.67
N PHE A 490 1.58 -20.05 -6.30
CA PHE A 490 0.41 -19.19 -6.15
C PHE A 490 0.70 -18.05 -5.16
N GLY A 491 1.25 -18.36 -3.99
CA GLY A 491 1.61 -17.38 -2.97
C GLY A 491 2.70 -16.40 -3.41
N ALA A 492 3.73 -16.88 -4.09
CA ALA A 492 4.83 -16.06 -4.58
C ALA A 492 4.38 -15.05 -5.64
N ILE A 493 3.45 -15.44 -6.53
CA ILE A 493 2.87 -14.52 -7.52
C ILE A 493 2.06 -13.43 -6.83
N LEU A 494 1.17 -13.79 -5.91
CA LEU A 494 0.38 -12.80 -5.17
C LEU A 494 1.29 -11.78 -4.45
N THR A 495 2.36 -12.25 -3.82
CA THR A 495 3.35 -11.37 -3.16
C THR A 495 4.10 -10.52 -4.15
N ALA A 496 4.56 -11.09 -5.27
CA ALA A 496 5.28 -10.33 -6.29
C ALA A 496 4.44 -9.18 -6.86
N VAL A 497 3.17 -9.46 -7.19
CA VAL A 497 2.28 -8.43 -7.73
C VAL A 497 1.97 -7.35 -6.67
N PHE A 498 1.75 -7.74 -5.42
CA PHE A 498 1.56 -6.79 -4.31
C PHE A 498 2.76 -5.85 -4.16
N LEU A 499 3.98 -6.40 -4.07
CA LEU A 499 5.19 -5.60 -3.86
C LEU A 499 5.44 -4.61 -5.00
N VAL A 500 5.32 -5.02 -6.26
CA VAL A 500 5.57 -4.12 -7.39
C VAL A 500 4.49 -3.06 -7.59
N LEU A 501 3.33 -3.18 -6.96
CA LEU A 501 2.25 -2.19 -7.08
C LEU A 501 2.20 -1.21 -5.91
N VAL A 502 2.59 -1.67 -4.73
CA VAL A 502 2.62 -0.86 -3.51
C VAL A 502 3.85 0.04 -3.49
N PHE A 503 5.03 -0.51 -3.80
CA PHE A 503 6.27 0.27 -3.71
C PHE A 503 6.50 1.16 -4.94
N PRO A 504 7.00 2.39 -4.75
CA PRO A 504 7.28 3.30 -5.85
C PRO A 504 8.54 2.87 -6.61
N LEU A 505 8.51 3.03 -7.92
CA LEU A 505 9.64 2.68 -8.79
C LEU A 505 10.74 3.75 -8.67
N THR A 506 12.00 3.34 -8.59
CA THR A 506 13.19 4.20 -8.38
C THR A 506 14.17 4.15 -9.52
#